data_AF-A0A382JYC8-F1
#
_entry.id   AF-A0A382JYC8-F1
#
_cell.length_a   1.000
_cell.length_b   1.000
_cell.length_c   1.000
_cell.angle_alpha   90.00
_cell.angle_beta   90.00
_cell.angle_gamma   90.00
#
_symmetry.space_group_name_H-M   'P 1'
#
loop_
_entity.id
_entity.type
_entity.pdbx_description
1 polymer ?
#
loop_
_entity_poly.entity_id
_entity_poly.type
_entity_poly.pdbx_seq_one_letter_code
_entity_poly.pdbx_strand_id
1 'polypeptide(L)' 'MSCSRQIEEAHLRRALELAKKAWGDTHPNPMVGAVIIEEDQIAAEGFHSRAGEPHAEVVALRNLGRRPKPDAVL' A
#
# COMPACT_ATOMS: atom_id res chain seq x y z
N MET A 1 18.35 13.82 -12.15
CA MET A 1 17.00 13.22 -12.12
C MET A 1 16.31 13.71 -10.85
N SER A 2 15.06 14.16 -10.92
CA SER A 2 14.37 14.88 -9.83
C SER A 2 14.21 14.00 -8.58
N CYS A 3 14.57 14.53 -7.40
CA CYS A 3 14.45 13.89 -6.09
C CYS A 3 13.04 13.30 -5.82
N SER A 4 11.95 13.95 -6.26
CA SER A 4 10.58 13.45 -5.99
C SER A 4 10.29 12.12 -6.69
N ARG A 5 10.81 11.90 -7.90
CA ARG A 5 10.64 10.63 -8.62
C ARG A 5 11.30 9.46 -7.91
N GLN A 6 12.42 9.70 -7.20
CA GLN A 6 13.10 8.65 -6.45
C GLN A 6 12.30 8.25 -5.21
N ILE A 7 11.66 9.22 -4.55
CA ILE A 7 10.77 8.97 -3.40
C ILE A 7 9.53 8.19 -3.86
N GLU A 8 8.87 8.62 -4.94
CA GLU A 8 7.74 7.91 -5.54
C GLU A 8 8.10 6.47 -5.92
N GLU A 9 9.27 6.25 -6.53
CA GLU A 9 9.74 4.91 -6.89
C GLU A 9 9.98 4.03 -5.66
N ALA A 10 10.53 4.58 -4.57
CA ALA A 10 10.71 3.86 -3.31
C ALA A 10 9.37 3.43 -2.71
N HIS A 11 8.35 4.29 -2.74
CA HIS A 11 7.00 3.96 -2.28
C HIS A 11 6.35 2.89 -3.15
N LEU A 12 6.46 2.97 -4.48
CA LEU A 12 5.95 1.94 -5.39
C LEU A 12 6.66 0.60 -5.18
N ARG A 13 7.99 0.61 -5.00
CA ARG A 13 8.77 -0.60 -4.67
C ARG A 13 8.23 -1.24 -3.39
N ARG A 14 7.94 -0.44 -2.37
CA ARG A 14 7.36 -0.93 -1.12
C ARG A 14 5.97 -1.55 -1.32
N ALA A 15 5.09 -0.91 -2.09
CA ALA A 15 3.78 -1.47 -2.42
C ALA A 15 3.90 -2.84 -3.14
N LEU A 16 4.87 -2.99 -4.04
CA LEU A 16 5.14 -4.27 -4.71
C LEU A 16 5.68 -5.34 -3.75
N GLU A 17 6.53 -4.98 -2.77
CA GLU A 17 6.96 -5.91 -1.72
C GLU A 17 5.80 -6.41 -0.86
N LEU A 18 4.87 -5.53 -0.53
CA LEU A 18 3.65 -5.88 0.21
C LEU A 18 2.78 -6.84 -0.60
N ALA A 19 2.56 -6.58 -1.89
CA ALA A 19 1.79 -7.46 -2.77
C ALA A 19 2.38 -8.87 -2.83
N LYS A 20 3.71 -8.99 -2.94
CA LYS A 20 4.41 -10.28 -3.02
C LYS A 20 4.21 -11.18 -1.80
N LYS A 21 3.80 -10.65 -0.65
CA LYS A 21 3.53 -11.45 0.56
C LYS A 21 2.37 -12.42 0.38
N ALA A 22 1.46 -12.16 -0.56
CA ALA A 22 0.29 -13.01 -0.83
C ALA A 22 0.47 -13.89 -2.08
N TRP A 23 1.72 -14.15 -2.49
CA TRP A 23 2.01 -14.98 -3.64
C TRP A 23 1.41 -16.38 -3.50
N GLY A 24 0.49 -16.72 -4.40
CA GLY A 24 -0.20 -18.01 -4.42
C GLY A 24 -1.52 -18.06 -3.66
N ASP A 25 -1.84 -17.04 -2.86
CA ASP A 25 -3.00 -17.06 -1.95
C ASP A 25 -4.18 -16.22 -2.45
N THR A 26 -3.98 -15.34 -3.44
CA THR A 26 -5.00 -14.37 -3.86
C THR A 26 -5.92 -14.85 -4.98
N HIS A 27 -5.62 -15.96 -5.66
CA HIS A 27 -6.43 -16.42 -6.82
C HIS A 27 -7.92 -16.55 -6.44
N PRO A 28 -8.87 -16.02 -7.24
CA PRO A 28 -8.74 -15.44 -8.59
C PRO A 28 -8.32 -13.97 -8.65
N ASN A 29 -8.17 -13.30 -7.51
CA ASN A 29 -7.83 -11.89 -7.41
C ASN A 29 -6.32 -11.66 -7.60
N PRO A 30 -5.92 -10.45 -8.03
CA PRO A 30 -4.51 -10.08 -8.12
C PRO A 30 -3.89 -9.92 -6.72
N MET A 31 -2.57 -10.06 -6.66
CA MET A 31 -1.80 -9.57 -5.51
C MET A 31 -1.76 -8.04 -5.56
N VAL A 32 -2.18 -7.39 -4.48
CA VAL A 32 -2.18 -5.93 -4.37
C VAL A 32 -1.55 -5.54 -3.04
N GLY A 33 -0.67 -4.55 -3.08
CA GLY A 33 -0.12 -3.87 -1.91
C GLY A 33 -0.38 -2.37 -2.05
N ALA A 34 -0.57 -1.71 -0.91
CA ALA A 34 -0.90 -0.28 -0.84
C ALA A 34 -0.13 0.37 0.30
N VAL A 35 0.28 1.62 0.10
CA VAL A 35 0.96 2.45 1.10
C VAL A 35 0.26 3.80 1.16
N ILE A 36 -0.02 4.28 2.36
CA ILE A 36 -0.51 5.65 2.57
C ILE A 36 0.70 6.50 2.93
N ILE A 37 0.89 7.59 2.19
CA ILE A 37 1.99 8.53 2.35
C ILE A 37 1.43 9.82 2.96
N GLU A 38 2.06 10.31 4.01
CA GLU A 38 1.82 11.63 4.61
C GLU A 38 3.18 12.29 4.86
N GLU A 39 3.34 13.59 4.54
CA GLU A 39 4.61 14.29 4.71
C GLU A 39 5.82 13.54 4.08
N ASP A 40 5.63 13.01 2.87
CA ASP A 40 6.60 12.19 2.10
C ASP A 40 7.07 10.89 2.80
N GLN A 41 6.37 10.45 3.85
CA GLN A 41 6.67 9.22 4.58
C GLN A 41 5.50 8.24 4.56
N ILE A 42 5.80 6.95 4.62
CA ILE A 42 4.78 5.91 4.73
C ILE A 42 4.14 5.98 6.11
N ALA A 43 2.89 6.42 6.17
CA ALA A 43 2.07 6.50 7.37
C ALA A 43 1.37 5.16 7.69
N ALA A 44 1.00 4.38 6.66
CA ALA A 44 0.40 3.05 6.82
C ALA A 44 0.61 2.17 5.59
N GLU A 45 0.46 0.86 5.80
CA GLU A 45 0.67 -0.17 4.78
C GLU A 45 -0.47 -1.19 4.79
N GLY A 46 -0.77 -1.76 3.63
CA GLY A 46 -1.73 -2.85 3.50
C GLY A 46 -1.43 -3.76 2.32
N PHE A 47 -1.93 -4.99 2.39
CA PHE A 47 -1.91 -5.91 1.24
C PHE A 47 -3.15 -6.80 1.26
N HIS A 48 -3.60 -7.20 0.08
CA HIS A 48 -4.68 -8.17 -0.06
C HIS A 48 -4.13 -9.57 0.21
N SER A 49 -4.59 -10.21 1.29
CA SER A 49 -4.01 -11.47 1.77
C SER A 49 -4.53 -12.72 1.04
N ARG A 50 -5.81 -12.76 0.66
CA ARG A 50 -6.44 -13.86 -0.09
C ARG A 50 -7.81 -13.45 -0.64
N ALA A 51 -8.33 -14.21 -1.61
CA ALA A 51 -9.67 -13.97 -2.15
C ALA A 51 -10.75 -13.98 -1.04
N GLY A 52 -11.63 -12.97 -1.06
CA GLY A 52 -12.68 -12.76 -0.05
C GLY A 52 -12.27 -11.87 1.13
N GLU A 53 -10.96 -11.63 1.32
CA GLU A 53 -10.48 -10.66 2.31
C GLU A 53 -10.52 -9.22 1.77
N PRO A 54 -10.42 -8.20 2.64
CA PRO A 54 -10.38 -6.81 2.22
C PRO A 54 -9.27 -6.51 1.20
N HIS A 55 -9.51 -5.53 0.32
CA HIS A 55 -8.49 -5.04 -0.60
C HIS A 55 -7.37 -4.31 0.15
N ALA A 56 -6.20 -4.18 -0.48
CA ALA A 56 -5.00 -3.62 0.14
C ALA A 56 -5.21 -2.20 0.68
N GLU A 57 -5.95 -1.37 -0.04
CA GLU A 57 -6.30 0.01 0.32
C GLU A 57 -7.13 0.06 1.61
N VAL A 58 -8.09 -0.86 1.74
CA VAL A 58 -8.92 -0.98 2.94
C VAL A 58 -8.08 -1.43 4.13
N VAL A 59 -7.16 -2.37 3.91
CA VAL A 59 -6.22 -2.80 4.95
C VAL A 59 -5.30 -1.65 5.38
N ALA A 60 -4.76 -0.88 4.42
CA ALA A 60 -3.90 0.26 4.71
C ALA A 60 -4.64 1.34 5.53
N LEU A 61 -5.88 1.67 5.17
CA LEU A 61 -6.72 2.61 5.91
C LEU A 61 -7.07 2.10 7.32
N ARG A 62 -7.36 0.80 7.47
CA ARG A 62 -7.60 0.19 8.78
C ARG A 62 -6.35 0.24 9.66
N ASN A 63 -5.19 -0.07 9.09
CA ASN A 63 -3.91 -0.04 9.79
C ASN A 63 -3.51 1.39 10.18
N LEU A 64 -3.86 2.40 9.37
CA LEU A 64 -3.68 3.81 9.75
C LEU A 64 -4.46 4.15 11.02
N GLY A 65 -5.64 3.54 11.24
CA GLY A 65 -6.41 3.64 12.49
C GLY A 65 -7.02 5.03 12.76
N ARG A 66 -6.88 5.96 11.83
CA ARG A 66 -7.42 7.32 11.89
C ARG A 66 -7.75 7.82 10.49
N ARG A 67 -8.41 8.99 10.42
CA ARG A 67 -8.59 9.69 9.14
C ARG A 67 -7.21 10.10 8.59
N PRO A 68 -6.94 9.87 7.28
CA PRO A 68 -5.73 10.40 6.64
C PRO A 68 -5.68 11.92 6.76
N LYS A 69 -4.46 12.46 6.83
CA LYS A 69 -4.26 13.91 6.74
C LYS A 69 -4.71 14.44 5.36
N PRO A 70 -5.03 15.74 5.22
CA PRO A 70 -5.48 16.31 3.95
C PRO A 70 -4.47 16.18 2.80
N ASP A 71 -3.18 16.07 3.12
CA ASP A 71 -2.08 15.88 2.17
C ASP A 71 -1.79 14.41 1.86
N ALA A 72 -2.56 13.47 2.42
CA ALA A 72 -2.30 12.05 2.26
C ALA A 72 -2.48 11.58 0.81
N VAL A 73 -1.54 10.76 0.34
CA VAL A 73 -1.58 10.09 -0.96
C VAL A 73 -1.62 8.58 -0.74
N LEU A 74 -2.43 7.88 -1.53
CA LEU A 74 -2.53 6.43 -1.57
C LEU A 74 -2.10 5.92 -2.95
#